data_AF-A0AAD4PHS6-F1
#
_entry.id   AF-A0AAD4PHS6-F1
#
_cell.length_a   1.000
_cell.length_b   1.000
_cell.length_c   1.000
_cell.angle_alpha   90.00
_cell.angle_beta   90.00
_cell.angle_gamma   90.00
#
_symmetry.space_group_name_H-M   'P 1'
#
loop_
_entity.id
_entity.type
_entity.pdbx_description
1 polymer ?
#
loop_
_entity_poly.entity_id
_entity_poly.type
_entity_poly.pdbx_seq_one_letter_code
_entity_poly.pdbx_strand_id
1 'polypeptide(L)'
;MTDAESIKQKIQQYYNRVNNLEPPTKEESAFERMQSFQRRVIYLLKTHKVPYSNNEDDDTYEDYLLSDDENTSRSNGKKKKPLRNEADSDDDENVDDRIASIKNKLRQKKRPTTEKQQKRREAKKLKRSKGVQKLLQSTAKTLKNENIKQQKLKNGFVKMENENGEAADSKAEIAPVKVKPVYNEEAKIVYSKIDFAANPGSKAKKSHQNPKEILKKLKDTRQHINELKEQGDTEKAAEIQNDIAWKKAFDKIEGKKVKDDTKLLQKAIKKRKVEKRVAKKKWTDRKEKVEHDIAKRQKKRQDNLDKRSKDKKIKKLKKASKKGRIIAGY
;
A
#
# COMPACT_ATOMS: atom_id res chain seq x y z
N MET A 1 15.81 -61.03 32.57
CA MET A 1 16.02 -59.77 33.28
C MET A 1 14.67 -59.13 33.48
N THR A 2 14.31 -58.84 34.72
CA THR A 2 13.01 -58.27 35.06
C THR A 2 12.95 -56.80 34.60
N ASP A 3 11.77 -56.29 34.23
CA ASP A 3 11.60 -54.89 33.80
C ASP A 3 12.14 -53.90 34.86
N ALA A 4 12.02 -54.27 36.14
CA ALA A 4 12.56 -53.50 37.26
C ALA A 4 14.09 -53.41 37.25
N GLU A 5 14.79 -54.50 36.91
CA GLU A 5 16.25 -54.51 36.77
C GLU A 5 16.72 -53.68 35.59
N SER A 6 15.99 -53.70 34.46
CA SER A 6 16.28 -52.87 33.29
C SER A 6 16.14 -51.38 33.61
N ILE A 7 15.10 -51.01 34.35
CA ILE A 7 14.87 -49.62 34.79
C ILE A 7 15.97 -49.19 35.76
N LYS A 8 16.34 -50.05 36.73
CA LYS A 8 17.40 -49.77 37.68
C LYS A 8 18.76 -49.56 36.98
N GLN A 9 19.08 -50.38 35.99
CA GLN A 9 20.28 -50.20 35.16
C GLN A 9 20.26 -48.87 34.38
N LYS A 10 19.13 -48.50 33.78
CA LYS A 10 19.00 -47.22 33.06
C LYS A 10 19.14 -46.01 33.97
N ILE A 11 18.57 -46.07 35.18
CA ILE A 11 18.71 -45.00 36.19
C ILE A 11 20.16 -44.87 36.64
N GLN A 12 20.83 -46.00 36.86
CA GLN A 12 22.22 -46.01 37.28
C GLN A 12 23.17 -45.48 36.20
N GLN A 13 22.95 -45.85 34.93
CA GLN A 13 23.66 -45.26 33.78
C GLN A 13 23.42 -43.76 33.65
N TYR A 14 22.18 -43.29 33.85
CA TYR A 14 21.86 -41.87 33.83
C TYR A 14 22.58 -41.09 34.95
N TYR A 15 22.56 -41.62 36.18
CA TYR A 15 23.24 -41.04 37.33
C TYR A 15 24.76 -40.94 37.11
N ASN A 16 25.37 -42.00 36.58
CA ASN A 16 26.80 -42.04 36.29
C ASN A 16 27.18 -41.01 35.19
N ARG A 17 26.34 -40.84 34.16
CA ARG A 17 26.55 -39.89 33.07
C ARG A 17 26.43 -38.42 33.51
N VAL A 18 25.48 -38.12 34.40
CA VAL A 18 25.30 -36.75 34.94
C VAL A 18 26.45 -36.34 35.85
N ASN A 19 27.02 -37.30 36.58
CA ASN A 19 28.07 -37.04 37.57
C ASN A 19 29.50 -37.26 37.02
N ASN A 20 29.67 -37.50 35.71
CA ASN A 20 30.96 -37.78 35.06
C ASN A 20 31.76 -38.92 35.72
N LEU A 21 31.07 -39.93 36.27
CA LEU A 21 31.67 -41.06 36.98
C LEU A 21 31.99 -42.26 36.06
N GLU A 22 31.62 -42.18 34.78
CA GLU A 22 31.98 -43.19 33.77
C GLU A 22 33.27 -42.79 33.02
N PRO A 23 34.24 -43.70 32.85
CA PRO A 23 35.40 -43.45 32.00
C PRO A 23 34.90 -43.21 30.55
N PRO A 24 35.53 -42.32 29.77
CA PRO A 24 35.06 -41.98 28.42
C PRO A 24 35.12 -43.21 27.52
N THR A 25 34.01 -43.91 27.38
CA THR A 25 33.90 -45.08 26.51
C THR A 25 33.81 -44.59 25.07
N LYS A 26 34.98 -44.51 24.42
CA LYS A 26 35.23 -43.97 23.08
C LYS A 26 34.75 -42.52 22.95
N GLU A 27 35.64 -41.63 22.53
CA GLU A 27 35.26 -40.27 22.19
C GLU A 27 34.12 -40.32 21.18
N GLU A 28 32.87 -40.04 21.62
CA GLU A 28 31.74 -39.90 20.71
C GLU A 28 32.21 -38.95 19.61
N SER A 29 32.06 -39.34 18.35
CA SER A 29 32.55 -38.49 17.26
C SER A 29 31.88 -37.12 17.41
N ALA A 30 32.60 -36.02 17.14
CA ALA A 30 32.00 -34.68 17.22
C ALA A 30 30.68 -34.59 16.41
N PHE A 31 30.57 -35.42 15.38
CA PHE A 31 29.37 -35.66 14.60
C PHE A 31 28.20 -36.26 15.38
N GLU A 32 28.44 -37.26 16.24
CA GLU A 32 27.41 -37.91 17.07
C GLU A 32 26.91 -36.97 18.17
N ARG A 33 27.81 -36.18 18.76
CA ARG A 33 27.45 -35.10 19.69
C ARG A 33 26.59 -34.03 19.01
N MET A 34 26.93 -33.67 17.78
CA MET A 34 26.13 -32.73 16.99
C MET A 34 24.76 -33.32 16.64
N GLN A 35 24.69 -34.58 16.20
CA GLN A 35 23.43 -35.23 15.87
C GLN A 35 22.52 -35.39 17.09
N SER A 36 23.06 -35.80 18.23
CA SER A 36 22.29 -35.94 19.48
C SER A 36 21.76 -34.58 19.95
N PHE A 37 22.57 -33.52 19.87
CA PHE A 37 22.13 -32.16 20.14
C PHE A 37 21.01 -31.70 19.19
N GLN A 38 21.18 -31.92 17.88
CA GLN A 38 20.15 -31.58 16.89
C GLN A 38 18.82 -32.29 17.17
N ARG A 39 18.85 -33.58 17.48
CA ARG A 39 17.65 -34.36 17.86
C ARG A 39 16.99 -33.80 19.13
N ARG A 40 17.79 -33.41 20.13
CA ARG A 40 17.31 -32.79 21.38
C ARG A 40 16.61 -31.45 21.11
N VAL A 41 17.17 -30.61 20.24
CA VAL A 41 16.61 -29.31 19.87
C VAL A 41 15.29 -29.49 19.12
N ILE A 42 15.23 -30.38 18.14
CA ILE A 42 13.99 -30.67 17.38
C ILE A 42 12.89 -31.18 18.33
N TYR A 43 13.23 -32.06 19.26
CA TYR A 43 12.28 -32.56 20.26
C TYR A 43 11.69 -31.42 21.10
N LEU A 44 12.54 -30.52 21.64
CA LEU A 44 12.09 -29.38 22.43
C LEU A 44 11.20 -28.43 21.63
N LEU A 45 11.56 -28.12 20.38
CA LEU A 45 10.78 -27.25 19.49
C LEU A 45 9.38 -27.84 19.23
N LYS A 46 9.30 -29.15 18.99
CA LYS A 46 8.05 -29.87 18.78
C LYS A 46 7.18 -29.92 20.05
N THR A 47 7.77 -30.20 21.21
CA THR A 47 7.05 -30.24 22.49
C THR A 47 6.47 -28.87 22.87
N HIS A 48 7.18 -27.78 22.56
CA HIS A 48 6.74 -26.42 22.86
C HIS A 48 5.88 -25.77 21.74
N LYS A 49 5.54 -26.49 20.68
CA LYS A 49 4.69 -26.03 19.56
C LYS A 49 5.19 -24.71 18.95
N VAL A 50 6.51 -24.60 18.76
CA VAL A 50 7.10 -23.44 18.09
C VAL A 50 6.73 -23.52 16.59
N PRO A 51 6.18 -22.45 15.97
CA PRO A 51 5.88 -22.46 14.54
C PRO A 51 7.10 -22.85 13.71
N TYR A 52 6.91 -23.56 12.61
CA TYR A 52 7.96 -24.06 11.69
C TYR A 52 8.76 -25.28 12.18
N SER A 53 8.31 -25.99 13.22
CA SER A 53 9.00 -27.19 13.73
C SER A 53 8.42 -28.52 13.24
N ASN A 54 7.23 -28.51 12.63
CA ASN A 54 6.54 -29.72 12.17
C ASN A 54 6.59 -29.80 10.65
N ASN A 55 6.84 -30.98 10.10
CA ASN A 55 6.86 -31.21 8.65
C ASN A 55 5.50 -30.92 7.96
N GLU A 56 4.39 -30.90 8.71
CA GLU A 56 3.06 -30.50 8.20
C GLU A 56 2.94 -28.98 7.99
N ASP A 57 3.81 -28.17 8.63
CA ASP A 57 3.87 -26.72 8.40
C ASP A 57 4.60 -26.38 7.08
N ASP A 58 5.41 -27.31 6.54
CA ASP A 58 6.05 -27.19 5.21
C ASP A 58 5.03 -27.35 4.08
N ASP A 59 4.02 -28.23 4.22
CA ASP A 59 2.93 -28.37 3.24
C ASP A 59 2.04 -27.10 3.18
N THR A 60 2.03 -26.31 4.26
CA THR A 60 1.37 -25.01 4.29
C THR A 60 2.16 -23.96 3.49
N TYR A 61 3.43 -24.20 3.16
CA TYR A 61 4.27 -23.25 2.43
C TYR A 61 3.91 -23.15 0.92
N GLU A 62 3.55 -24.28 0.31
CA GLU A 62 3.15 -24.38 -1.11
C GLU A 62 1.82 -23.66 -1.38
N ASP A 63 0.86 -23.71 -0.46
CA ASP A 63 -0.46 -23.03 -0.60
C ASP A 63 -0.34 -21.48 -0.51
N TYR A 64 0.80 -20.98 -0.02
CA TYR A 64 1.14 -19.55 0.01
C TYR A 64 2.02 -19.11 -1.18
N LEU A 65 2.53 -20.04 -2.00
CA LEU A 65 3.15 -19.73 -3.28
C LEU A 65 2.04 -19.55 -4.34
N LEU A 66 1.69 -18.28 -4.62
CA LEU A 66 0.95 -17.97 -5.85
C LEU A 66 1.80 -18.39 -7.05
N SER A 67 1.30 -19.37 -7.82
CA SER A 67 1.83 -19.71 -9.14
C SER A 67 1.73 -18.49 -10.07
N ASP A 68 2.83 -18.19 -10.77
CA ASP A 68 3.00 -17.02 -11.65
C ASP A 68 2.30 -17.18 -13.01
N ASP A 69 1.34 -18.10 -13.15
CA ASP A 69 0.67 -18.39 -14.43
C ASP A 69 -0.68 -17.65 -14.52
N GLU A 70 -0.70 -16.56 -15.29
CA GLU A 70 -1.86 -15.68 -15.52
C GLU A 70 -3.00 -16.33 -16.34
N ASN A 71 -3.05 -17.66 -16.50
CA ASN A 71 -4.10 -18.29 -17.30
C ASN A 71 -4.57 -19.70 -16.90
N THR A 72 -4.57 -20.02 -15.59
CA THR A 72 -5.33 -21.19 -15.12
C THR A 72 -6.67 -20.75 -14.51
N SER A 73 -7.75 -21.11 -15.21
CA SER A 73 -9.10 -21.01 -14.65
C SER A 73 -9.16 -21.86 -13.37
N ARG A 74 -9.48 -21.23 -12.24
CA ARG A 74 -9.60 -21.92 -10.96
C ARG A 74 -10.78 -22.89 -11.01
N SER A 75 -10.49 -24.19 -11.11
CA SER A 75 -11.45 -25.24 -10.79
C SER A 75 -11.69 -25.22 -9.28
N ASN A 76 -12.76 -24.53 -8.86
CA ASN A 76 -13.22 -24.60 -7.50
C ASN A 76 -13.63 -26.05 -7.18
N GLY A 77 -12.93 -26.65 -6.22
CA GLY A 77 -13.32 -27.91 -5.59
C GLY A 77 -14.77 -27.85 -5.12
N LYS A 78 -15.64 -28.56 -5.84
CA LYS A 78 -17.01 -28.85 -5.45
C LYS A 78 -16.99 -29.63 -4.13
N LYS A 79 -17.31 -28.98 -3.01
CA LYS A 79 -17.96 -29.70 -1.90
C LYS A 79 -19.38 -30.04 -2.34
N LYS A 80 -19.65 -31.34 -2.51
CA LYS A 80 -20.97 -31.90 -2.82
C LYS A 80 -21.98 -31.39 -1.78
N LYS A 81 -23.02 -30.69 -2.24
CA LYS A 81 -24.27 -30.50 -1.49
C LYS A 81 -25.16 -31.71 -1.77
N PRO A 82 -25.94 -32.22 -0.79
CA PRO A 82 -26.87 -33.29 -1.06
C PRO A 82 -27.97 -32.78 -2.02
N LEU A 83 -28.34 -33.64 -2.96
CA LEU A 83 -29.45 -33.44 -3.89
C LEU A 83 -30.72 -33.10 -3.09
N ARG A 84 -31.47 -32.12 -3.56
CA ARG A 84 -32.84 -31.87 -3.14
C ARG A 84 -33.69 -31.97 -4.39
N ASN A 85 -34.62 -32.92 -4.36
CA ASN A 85 -35.49 -33.28 -5.47
C ASN A 85 -36.29 -32.09 -5.97
N GLU A 86 -36.42 -32.01 -7.28
CA GLU A 86 -37.45 -31.26 -8.00
C GLU A 86 -38.78 -32.01 -7.82
N ALA A 87 -39.72 -31.41 -7.11
CA ALA A 87 -41.15 -31.69 -7.22
C ALA A 87 -41.95 -30.51 -6.63
N ASP A 88 -42.99 -30.15 -7.36
CA ASP A 88 -44.12 -29.28 -7.06
C ASP A 88 -43.98 -27.75 -7.18
N SER A 89 -44.62 -27.29 -8.25
CA SER A 89 -45.35 -26.02 -8.35
C SER A 89 -46.31 -25.86 -7.18
N ASP A 90 -46.36 -24.65 -6.59
CA ASP A 90 -47.58 -23.85 -6.46
C ASP A 90 -47.34 -22.58 -5.60
N ASP A 91 -47.80 -21.46 -6.15
CA ASP A 91 -48.35 -20.22 -5.58
C ASP A 91 -47.67 -19.48 -4.40
N ASP A 92 -47.10 -18.32 -4.76
CA ASP A 92 -47.10 -16.95 -4.17
C ASP A 92 -47.21 -16.66 -2.64
N GLU A 93 -47.50 -17.60 -1.74
CA GLU A 93 -47.58 -17.35 -0.29
C GLU A 93 -46.21 -17.38 0.44
N ASN A 94 -45.14 -17.86 -0.22
CA ASN A 94 -43.84 -18.11 0.43
C ASN A 94 -42.85 -16.92 0.41
N VAL A 95 -43.21 -15.79 -0.22
CA VAL A 95 -42.29 -14.64 -0.33
C VAL A 95 -42.10 -13.97 1.03
N ASP A 96 -43.17 -13.85 1.83
CA ASP A 96 -43.12 -13.22 3.14
C ASP A 96 -42.35 -14.06 4.17
N ASP A 97 -42.52 -15.38 4.16
CA ASP A 97 -41.74 -16.30 4.99
C ASP A 97 -40.26 -16.30 4.62
N ARG A 98 -39.96 -16.18 3.32
CA ARG A 98 -38.59 -16.02 2.81
C ARG A 98 -37.99 -14.68 3.24
N ILE A 99 -38.76 -13.59 3.22
CA ILE A 99 -38.33 -12.27 3.69
C ILE A 99 -38.14 -12.28 5.22
N ALA A 100 -39.02 -12.94 5.98
CA ALA A 100 -38.92 -13.09 7.43
C ALA A 100 -37.65 -13.87 7.82
N SER A 101 -37.37 -14.97 7.12
CA SER A 101 -36.13 -15.78 7.24
C SER A 101 -34.87 -14.96 6.97
N ILE A 102 -34.87 -14.10 5.93
CA ILE A 102 -33.75 -13.21 5.61
C ILE A 102 -33.56 -12.14 6.68
N LYS A 103 -34.65 -11.52 7.16
CA LYS A 103 -34.60 -10.53 8.26
C LYS A 103 -34.08 -11.16 9.55
N ASN A 104 -34.49 -12.38 9.88
CA ASN A 104 -34.03 -13.07 11.09
C ASN A 104 -32.54 -13.44 10.99
N LYS A 105 -32.06 -13.89 9.81
CA LYS A 105 -30.63 -14.11 9.54
C LYS A 105 -29.80 -12.81 9.62
N LEU A 106 -30.36 -11.66 9.23
CA LEU A 106 -29.69 -10.36 9.39
C LEU A 106 -29.61 -9.92 10.86
N ARG A 107 -30.64 -10.20 11.67
CA ARG A 107 -30.64 -9.91 13.12
C ARG A 107 -29.64 -10.79 13.86
N GLN A 108 -29.54 -12.08 13.51
CA GLN A 108 -28.58 -13.03 14.09
C GLN A 108 -27.10 -12.71 13.75
N LYS A 109 -26.83 -12.02 12.62
CA LYS A 109 -25.49 -11.51 12.28
C LYS A 109 -25.05 -10.30 13.13
N LYS A 110 -25.96 -9.65 13.85
CA LYS A 110 -25.64 -8.64 14.87
C LYS A 110 -25.70 -9.29 16.25
N ARG A 111 -24.77 -10.21 16.54
CA ARG A 111 -24.49 -10.60 17.92
C ARG A 111 -24.16 -9.34 18.74
N PRO A 112 -24.63 -9.24 20.00
CA PRO A 112 -24.33 -8.09 20.84
C PRO A 112 -22.81 -7.95 20.95
N THR A 113 -22.29 -6.82 20.48
CA THR A 113 -20.88 -6.48 20.62
C THR A 113 -20.56 -6.47 22.12
N THR A 114 -19.63 -7.33 22.54
CA THR A 114 -19.05 -7.34 23.90
C THR A 114 -18.75 -5.90 24.32
N GLU A 115 -18.95 -5.56 25.59
CA GLU A 115 -18.78 -4.20 26.14
C GLU A 115 -17.45 -3.57 25.73
N LYS A 116 -16.39 -4.39 25.66
CA LYS A 116 -15.05 -4.03 25.18
C LYS A 116 -15.03 -3.52 23.73
N GLN A 117 -15.85 -4.05 22.83
CA GLN A 117 -15.98 -3.57 21.45
C GLN A 117 -16.80 -2.28 21.34
N GLN A 118 -17.82 -2.10 22.19
CA GLN A 118 -18.61 -0.86 22.25
C GLN A 118 -17.73 0.30 22.73
N LYS A 119 -17.01 0.11 23.85
CA LYS A 119 -15.99 1.06 24.35
C LYS A 119 -14.93 1.39 23.30
N ARG A 120 -14.48 0.40 22.51
CA ARG A 120 -13.50 0.64 21.41
C ARG A 120 -14.08 1.45 20.25
N ARG A 121 -15.38 1.30 19.94
CA ARG A 121 -16.07 2.08 18.91
C ARG A 121 -16.33 3.50 19.38
N GLU A 122 -16.76 3.69 20.62
CA GLU A 122 -16.96 4.99 21.25
C GLU A 122 -15.64 5.76 21.37
N ALA A 123 -14.57 5.11 21.85
CA ALA A 123 -13.24 5.71 21.89
C ALA A 123 -12.74 6.12 20.49
N LYS A 124 -13.05 5.36 19.44
CA LYS A 124 -12.71 5.76 18.05
C LYS A 124 -13.56 6.94 17.55
N LYS A 125 -14.84 6.99 17.90
CA LYS A 125 -15.71 8.15 17.59
C LYS A 125 -15.24 9.40 18.32
N LEU A 126 -14.90 9.28 19.60
CA LEU A 126 -14.38 10.37 20.44
C LEU A 126 -13.01 10.87 19.98
N LYS A 127 -12.12 9.96 19.54
CA LYS A 127 -10.82 10.33 18.94
C LYS A 127 -11.00 11.03 17.58
N ARG A 128 -11.96 10.59 16.76
CA ARG A 128 -12.28 11.25 15.48
C ARG A 128 -12.90 12.64 15.71
N SER A 129 -13.81 12.79 16.67
CA SER A 129 -14.40 14.11 16.98
C SER A 129 -13.36 15.06 17.58
N LYS A 130 -12.50 14.61 18.50
CA LYS A 130 -11.45 15.45 19.10
C LYS A 130 -10.37 15.85 18.08
N GLY A 131 -10.01 14.97 17.15
CA GLY A 131 -9.09 15.28 16.04
C GLY A 131 -9.69 16.28 15.05
N VAL A 132 -10.96 16.09 14.68
CA VAL A 132 -11.70 17.02 13.80
C VAL A 132 -11.92 18.37 14.49
N GLN A 133 -12.20 18.40 15.79
CA GLN A 133 -12.34 19.62 16.57
C GLN A 133 -11.02 20.37 16.69
N LYS A 134 -9.88 19.68 16.90
CA LYS A 134 -8.55 20.31 16.86
C LYS A 134 -8.23 20.88 15.48
N LEU A 135 -8.59 20.17 14.41
CA LEU A 135 -8.40 20.64 13.03
C LEU A 135 -9.27 21.88 12.75
N LEU A 136 -10.55 21.88 13.16
CA LEU A 136 -11.44 23.03 13.04
C LEU A 136 -10.96 24.23 13.86
N GLN A 137 -10.44 24.00 15.06
CA GLN A 137 -9.86 25.06 15.89
C GLN A 137 -8.56 25.60 15.31
N SER A 138 -7.71 24.74 14.72
CA SER A 138 -6.47 25.20 14.07
C SER A 138 -6.77 25.98 12.79
N THR A 139 -7.73 25.51 11.97
CA THR A 139 -8.15 26.22 10.74
C THR A 139 -8.84 27.55 11.06
N ALA A 140 -9.64 27.61 12.13
CA ALA A 140 -10.25 28.86 12.59
C ALA A 140 -9.20 29.85 13.09
N LYS A 141 -8.15 29.39 13.80
CA LYS A 141 -7.05 30.26 14.26
C LYS A 141 -6.22 30.81 13.09
N THR A 142 -5.92 29.98 12.08
CA THR A 142 -5.21 30.45 10.88
C THR A 142 -6.03 31.46 10.08
N LEU A 143 -7.34 31.23 9.90
CA LEU A 143 -8.22 32.18 9.20
C LEU A 143 -8.36 33.51 9.94
N LYS A 144 -8.42 33.50 11.28
CA LYS A 144 -8.41 34.75 12.08
C LYS A 144 -7.11 35.52 11.91
N ASN A 145 -5.97 34.85 11.93
CA ASN A 145 -4.66 35.49 11.76
C ASN A 145 -4.45 36.04 10.34
N GLU A 146 -4.92 35.33 9.31
CA GLU A 146 -4.90 35.84 7.94
C GLU A 146 -5.81 37.06 7.78
N ASN A 147 -7.02 37.02 8.34
CA ASN A 147 -7.93 38.17 8.30
C ASN A 147 -7.35 39.39 9.02
N ILE A 148 -6.70 39.22 10.18
CA ILE A 148 -6.02 40.31 10.90
C ILE A 148 -4.87 40.87 10.04
N LYS A 149 -4.10 40.00 9.36
CA LYS A 149 -3.01 40.43 8.47
C LYS A 149 -3.55 41.20 7.26
N GLN A 150 -4.65 40.74 6.65
CA GLN A 150 -5.30 41.42 5.54
C GLN A 150 -5.96 42.75 5.97
N GLN A 151 -6.49 42.84 7.19
CA GLN A 151 -7.05 44.07 7.75
C GLN A 151 -5.97 45.09 8.09
N LYS A 152 -4.82 44.65 8.62
CA LYS A 152 -3.64 45.49 8.85
C LYS A 152 -3.02 46.03 7.54
N LEU A 153 -3.04 45.23 6.48
CA LEU A 153 -2.61 45.64 5.14
C LEU A 153 -3.61 46.60 4.46
N LYS A 154 -4.92 46.48 4.75
CA LYS A 154 -5.95 47.39 4.26
C LYS A 154 -6.01 48.73 4.99
N ASN A 155 -5.65 48.76 6.28
CA ASN A 155 -5.72 49.97 7.11
C ASN A 155 -4.41 50.78 7.12
N GLY A 156 -3.43 50.48 6.25
CA GLY A 156 -2.28 51.35 5.97
C GLY A 156 -1.37 51.69 7.15
N PHE A 157 -1.47 51.00 8.29
CA PHE A 157 -0.68 51.34 9.48
C PHE A 157 0.61 50.50 9.52
N VAL A 158 1.62 50.94 8.76
CA VAL A 158 3.02 50.60 9.04
C VAL A 158 3.58 51.75 9.88
N LYS A 159 3.54 51.58 11.20
CA LYS A 159 4.34 52.39 12.12
C LYS A 159 5.73 51.76 12.16
N MET A 160 6.67 52.35 11.43
CA MET A 160 8.11 52.17 11.67
C MET A 160 8.55 53.41 12.43
N GLU A 161 8.66 53.27 13.74
CA GLU A 161 9.34 54.22 14.60
C GLU A 161 10.86 53.96 14.47
N ASN A 162 11.57 54.98 13.98
CA ASN A 162 13.02 55.07 13.99
C ASN A 162 13.42 55.87 15.24
N GLU A 163 14.33 55.35 16.06
CA GLU A 163 15.23 56.15 16.88
C GLU A 163 16.65 55.55 16.89
N ASN A 164 17.55 56.30 16.23
CA ASN A 164 18.98 56.57 16.49
C ASN A 164 20.03 55.46 16.72
N GLY A 165 21.12 55.56 15.93
CA GLY A 165 22.43 54.99 16.20
C GLY A 165 23.32 54.80 14.95
N GLU A 166 23.84 55.89 14.40
CA GLU A 166 25.08 56.07 13.60
C GLU A 166 25.73 54.90 12.83
N ALA A 167 25.74 54.99 11.50
CA ALA A 167 26.93 55.19 10.64
C ALA A 167 26.64 54.78 9.17
N ALA A 168 26.99 55.67 8.23
CA ALA A 168 26.77 55.60 6.79
C ALA A 168 27.49 54.38 6.14
N ASP A 169 27.00 53.78 5.04
CA ASP A 169 27.11 54.36 3.70
C ASP A 169 26.07 53.86 2.66
N SER A 170 25.64 54.81 1.82
CA SER A 170 25.06 54.69 0.47
C SER A 170 23.75 53.91 0.29
N LYS A 171 22.62 54.59 0.49
CA LYS A 171 21.32 54.22 -0.09
C LYS A 171 20.76 55.34 -0.95
N ALA A 172 21.27 55.44 -2.16
CA ALA A 172 20.60 56.14 -3.25
C ALA A 172 20.49 55.18 -4.44
N GLU A 173 19.31 55.17 -5.06
CA GLU A 173 18.93 54.44 -6.29
C GLU A 173 18.64 52.93 -6.17
N ILE A 174 17.49 52.57 -5.59
CA ILE A 174 16.80 51.34 -6.01
C ILE A 174 16.02 51.68 -7.29
N ALA A 175 16.67 51.53 -8.46
CA ALA A 175 15.96 51.47 -9.72
C ALA A 175 15.00 50.26 -9.72
N PRO A 176 13.77 50.37 -10.25
CA PRO A 176 12.87 49.24 -10.35
C PRO A 176 13.54 48.15 -11.19
N VAL A 177 13.78 46.98 -10.58
CA VAL A 177 14.36 45.82 -11.26
C VAL A 177 13.46 45.46 -12.43
N LYS A 178 13.93 45.72 -13.66
CA LYS A 178 13.26 45.31 -14.90
C LYS A 178 13.20 43.79 -14.92
N VAL A 179 12.04 43.22 -14.60
CA VAL A 179 11.84 41.77 -14.56
C VAL A 179 11.84 41.27 -16.00
N LYS A 180 12.90 40.58 -16.41
CA LYS A 180 12.97 39.96 -17.74
C LYS A 180 11.92 38.84 -17.83
N PRO A 181 11.18 38.72 -18.95
CA PRO A 181 10.25 37.62 -19.14
C PRO A 181 11.00 36.29 -19.08
N VAL A 182 10.55 35.38 -18.21
CA VAL A 182 11.12 34.03 -18.06
C VAL A 182 10.52 33.15 -19.15
N TYR A 183 11.40 32.54 -19.94
CA TYR A 183 11.03 31.67 -21.05
C TYR A 183 11.20 30.20 -20.65
N ASN A 184 10.24 29.36 -21.02
CA ASN A 184 10.37 27.91 -20.91
C ASN A 184 11.39 27.34 -21.93
N GLU A 185 11.69 26.05 -21.83
CA GLU A 185 12.51 25.30 -22.81
C GLU A 185 12.01 25.45 -24.26
N GLU A 186 10.72 25.72 -24.46
CA GLU A 186 10.10 26.00 -25.77
C GLU A 186 10.10 27.50 -26.16
N ALA A 187 10.91 28.34 -25.51
CA ALA A 187 10.99 29.78 -25.74
C ALA A 187 9.63 30.54 -25.67
N LYS A 188 8.69 30.05 -24.85
CA LYS A 188 7.42 30.74 -24.54
C LYS A 188 7.50 31.47 -23.20
N ILE A 189 7.00 32.71 -23.15
CA ILE A 189 6.93 33.52 -21.93
C ILE A 189 5.96 32.84 -20.94
N VAL A 190 6.44 32.51 -19.75
CA VAL A 190 5.62 31.89 -18.71
C VAL A 190 5.42 32.83 -17.52
N TYR A 191 4.16 33.12 -17.25
CA TYR A 191 3.73 34.06 -16.21
C TYR A 191 3.64 33.47 -14.80
N SER A 192 4.04 32.20 -14.60
CA SER A 192 4.08 31.61 -13.26
C SER A 192 5.33 32.07 -12.51
N LYS A 193 5.15 32.63 -11.31
CA LYS A 193 6.21 33.05 -10.36
C LYS A 193 7.15 31.93 -9.86
N ILE A 194 7.03 30.72 -10.42
CA ILE A 194 7.78 29.54 -10.02
C ILE A 194 8.77 29.25 -11.15
N ASP A 195 10.04 29.52 -10.88
CA ASP A 195 11.12 29.26 -11.78
C ASP A 195 11.60 27.81 -11.57
N PHE A 196 11.30 26.92 -12.52
CA PHE A 196 11.75 25.53 -12.48
C PHE A 196 13.19 25.35 -12.98
N ALA A 197 13.75 26.37 -13.65
CA ALA A 197 15.09 26.34 -14.24
C ALA A 197 16.14 26.96 -13.30
N ALA A 198 15.75 27.86 -12.39
CA ALA A 198 16.68 28.64 -11.55
C ALA A 198 17.12 27.99 -10.22
N ASN A 199 17.30 26.66 -10.16
CA ASN A 199 18.10 26.05 -9.08
C ASN A 199 19.49 25.60 -9.58
N PRO A 200 20.39 26.51 -10.00
CA PRO A 200 21.77 26.19 -10.43
C PRO A 200 22.70 25.89 -9.23
N GLY A 201 22.22 25.10 -8.27
CA GLY A 201 22.95 24.77 -7.03
C GLY A 201 22.45 23.49 -6.35
N SER A 202 21.27 22.98 -6.71
CA SER A 202 20.90 21.63 -6.30
C SER A 202 21.71 20.64 -7.12
N LYS A 203 22.78 20.08 -6.53
CA LYS A 203 23.51 18.96 -7.12
C LYS A 203 22.48 17.96 -7.66
N ALA A 204 22.48 17.74 -8.97
CA ALA A 204 21.58 16.79 -9.61
C ALA A 204 21.72 15.47 -8.85
N LYS A 205 20.69 15.11 -8.08
CA LYS A 205 20.73 13.87 -7.31
C LYS A 205 20.86 12.78 -8.36
N LYS A 206 22.03 12.12 -8.41
CA LYS A 206 22.30 11.01 -9.33
C LYS A 206 21.05 10.14 -9.34
N SER A 207 20.35 10.16 -10.48
CA SER A 207 19.04 9.55 -10.61
C SER A 207 19.20 8.09 -10.19
N HIS A 208 18.42 7.68 -9.20
CA HIS A 208 18.60 6.37 -8.62
C HIS A 208 18.29 5.32 -9.69
N GLN A 209 19.27 4.49 -10.04
CA GLN A 209 19.13 3.51 -11.10
C GLN A 209 17.87 2.66 -10.90
N ASN A 210 17.19 2.32 -12.00
CA ASN A 210 15.95 1.56 -11.93
C ASN A 210 16.21 0.20 -11.26
N PRO A 211 15.37 -0.22 -10.29
CA PRO A 211 15.61 -1.47 -9.56
C PRO A 211 15.55 -2.71 -10.47
N LYS A 212 14.87 -2.61 -11.62
CA LYS A 212 14.88 -3.65 -12.66
C LYS A 212 16.25 -3.78 -13.34
N GLU A 213 16.87 -2.66 -13.68
CA GLU A 213 18.19 -2.65 -14.33
C GLU A 213 19.26 -3.14 -13.36
N ILE A 214 19.20 -2.74 -12.08
CA ILE A 214 20.11 -3.24 -11.05
C ILE A 214 19.97 -4.77 -10.92
N LEU A 215 18.73 -5.27 -10.87
CA LEU A 215 18.48 -6.71 -10.80
C LEU A 215 19.00 -7.44 -12.04
N LYS A 216 18.89 -6.84 -13.23
CA LYS A 216 19.44 -7.39 -14.47
C LYS A 216 20.97 -7.48 -14.38
N LYS A 217 21.65 -6.38 -14.03
CA LYS A 217 23.11 -6.35 -13.85
C LYS A 217 23.60 -7.40 -12.84
N LEU A 218 22.88 -7.60 -11.74
CA LEU A 218 23.21 -8.63 -10.75
C LEU A 218 23.03 -10.06 -11.29
N LYS A 219 22.05 -10.28 -12.17
CA LYS A 219 21.88 -11.57 -12.85
C LYS A 219 22.99 -11.79 -13.86
N ASP A 220 23.25 -10.81 -14.72
CA ASP A 220 24.27 -10.89 -15.77
C ASP A 220 25.66 -11.13 -15.15
N THR A 221 26.01 -10.42 -14.07
CA THR A 221 27.28 -10.66 -13.34
C THR A 221 27.36 -12.04 -12.71
N ARG A 222 26.26 -12.55 -12.13
CA ARG A 222 26.22 -13.91 -11.58
C ARG A 222 26.32 -14.98 -12.67
N GLN A 223 25.67 -14.76 -13.81
CA GLN A 223 25.76 -15.65 -14.97
C GLN A 223 27.18 -15.70 -15.50
N HIS A 224 27.83 -14.56 -15.70
CA HIS A 224 29.21 -14.51 -16.15
C HIS A 224 30.17 -15.27 -15.21
N ILE A 225 30.00 -15.11 -13.89
CA ILE A 225 30.80 -15.84 -12.91
C ILE A 225 30.51 -17.35 -12.96
N ASN A 226 29.26 -17.75 -13.17
CA ASN A 226 28.89 -19.16 -13.29
C ASN A 226 29.44 -19.78 -14.58
N GLU A 227 29.35 -19.07 -15.71
CA GLU A 227 29.90 -19.49 -17.00
C GLU A 227 31.41 -19.77 -16.90
N LEU A 228 32.17 -18.89 -16.23
CA LEU A 228 33.60 -19.10 -15.99
C LEU A 228 33.87 -20.30 -15.09
N LYS A 229 33.00 -20.58 -14.11
CA LYS A 229 33.12 -21.78 -13.26
C LYS A 229 32.81 -23.06 -14.04
N GLU A 230 31.83 -23.04 -14.93
CA GLU A 230 31.46 -24.16 -15.80
C GLU A 230 32.55 -24.47 -16.84
N GLN A 231 33.26 -23.44 -17.31
CA GLN A 231 34.41 -23.58 -18.21
C GLN A 231 35.67 -24.13 -17.54
N GLY A 232 35.67 -24.33 -16.21
CA GLY A 232 36.80 -24.86 -15.44
C GLY A 232 37.77 -23.80 -14.91
N ASP A 233 37.59 -22.53 -15.27
CA ASP A 233 38.40 -21.37 -14.82
C ASP A 233 37.97 -20.89 -13.42
N THR A 234 38.02 -21.80 -12.44
CA THR A 234 37.54 -21.54 -11.07
C THR A 234 38.33 -20.47 -10.33
N GLU A 235 39.64 -20.35 -10.59
CA GLU A 235 40.54 -19.36 -10.00
C GLU A 235 40.19 -17.93 -10.47
N LYS A 236 40.08 -17.73 -11.79
CA LYS A 236 39.67 -16.44 -12.37
C LYS A 236 38.27 -16.02 -11.90
N ALA A 237 37.35 -16.97 -11.75
CA ALA A 237 36.02 -16.69 -11.22
C ALA A 237 36.06 -16.23 -9.76
N ALA A 238 36.96 -16.77 -8.94
CA ALA A 238 37.16 -16.35 -7.55
C ALA A 238 37.82 -14.97 -7.47
N GLU A 239 38.80 -14.67 -8.32
CA GLU A 239 39.42 -13.35 -8.45
C GLU A 239 38.38 -12.28 -8.80
N ILE A 240 37.54 -12.51 -9.81
CA ILE A 240 36.48 -11.57 -10.21
C ILE A 240 35.48 -11.37 -9.07
N GLN A 241 35.11 -12.43 -8.33
CA GLN A 241 34.24 -12.31 -7.16
C GLN A 241 34.86 -11.43 -6.07
N ASN A 242 36.14 -11.62 -5.80
CA ASN A 242 36.90 -10.84 -4.82
C ASN A 242 37.02 -9.37 -5.25
N ASP A 243 37.37 -9.11 -6.50
CA ASP A 243 37.47 -7.76 -7.06
C ASP A 243 36.14 -7.00 -6.96
N ILE A 244 35.03 -7.67 -7.27
CA ILE A 244 33.69 -7.09 -7.13
C ILE A 244 33.38 -6.82 -5.65
N ALA A 245 33.74 -7.72 -4.75
CA ALA A 245 33.54 -7.52 -3.31
C ALA A 245 34.34 -6.33 -2.78
N TRP A 246 35.61 -6.19 -3.17
CA TRP A 246 36.47 -5.07 -2.81
C TRP A 246 35.97 -3.75 -3.37
N LYS A 247 35.62 -3.69 -4.66
CA LYS A 247 35.02 -2.50 -5.28
C LYS A 247 33.76 -2.04 -4.53
N LYS A 248 32.89 -2.98 -4.14
CA LYS A 248 31.70 -2.68 -3.32
C LYS A 248 32.05 -2.18 -1.92
N ALA A 249 33.10 -2.69 -1.30
CA ALA A 249 33.58 -2.20 0.00
C ALA A 249 34.10 -0.76 -0.13
N PHE A 250 34.92 -0.46 -1.13
CA PHE A 250 35.40 0.89 -1.41
C PHE A 250 34.26 1.87 -1.70
N ASP A 251 33.28 1.49 -2.53
CA ASP A 251 32.11 2.33 -2.80
C ASP A 251 31.33 2.67 -1.51
N LYS A 252 31.19 1.71 -0.59
CA LYS A 252 30.55 1.96 0.71
C LYS A 252 31.38 2.92 1.58
N ILE A 253 32.70 2.79 1.58
CA ILE A 253 33.62 3.69 2.32
C ILE A 253 33.57 5.11 1.76
N GLU A 254 33.52 5.26 0.43
CA GLU A 254 33.34 6.55 -0.25
C GLU A 254 31.97 7.19 0.04
N GLY A 255 31.05 6.45 0.68
CA GLY A 255 29.71 6.91 1.01
C GLY A 255 28.69 6.74 -0.12
N LYS A 256 29.03 6.00 -1.18
CA LYS A 256 28.07 5.61 -2.22
C LYS A 256 27.13 4.55 -1.67
N LYS A 257 25.82 4.73 -1.94
CA LYS A 257 24.77 3.80 -1.51
C LYS A 257 24.69 2.61 -2.45
N VAL A 258 25.39 1.53 -2.14
CA VAL A 258 25.30 0.23 -2.84
C VAL A 258 23.96 -0.43 -2.54
N LYS A 259 23.14 -0.74 -3.56
CA LYS A 259 21.78 -1.27 -3.40
C LYS A 259 21.57 -2.57 -4.17
N ASP A 260 22.34 -3.59 -3.80
CA ASP A 260 22.43 -4.83 -4.55
C ASP A 260 21.54 -5.97 -3.99
N ASP A 261 20.76 -5.71 -2.94
CA ASP A 261 19.93 -6.74 -2.30
C ASP A 261 18.76 -7.19 -3.19
N THR A 262 18.85 -8.41 -3.72
CA THR A 262 17.87 -8.97 -4.66
C THR A 262 16.43 -8.96 -4.11
N LYS A 263 16.26 -9.36 -2.83
CA LYS A 263 14.95 -9.37 -2.14
C LYS A 263 14.36 -7.96 -2.03
N LEU A 264 15.19 -6.94 -1.72
CA LEU A 264 14.73 -5.55 -1.59
C LEU A 264 14.42 -4.94 -2.96
N LEU A 265 15.23 -5.23 -3.97
CA LEU A 265 15.00 -4.79 -5.36
C LEU A 265 13.68 -5.35 -5.90
N GLN A 266 13.40 -6.64 -5.68
CA GLN A 266 12.12 -7.25 -6.04
C GLN A 266 10.93 -6.60 -5.31
N LYS A 267 11.05 -6.36 -3.99
CA LYS A 267 10.03 -5.64 -3.21
C LYS A 267 9.80 -4.22 -3.75
N ALA A 268 10.86 -3.50 -4.11
CA ALA A 268 10.76 -2.18 -4.71
C ALA A 268 10.03 -2.21 -6.07
N ILE A 269 10.30 -3.22 -6.91
CA ILE A 269 9.59 -3.44 -8.17
C ILE A 269 8.10 -3.71 -7.91
N LYS A 270 7.77 -4.62 -6.97
CA LYS A 270 6.38 -4.91 -6.58
C LYS A 270 5.65 -3.66 -6.10
N LYS A 271 6.29 -2.86 -5.23
CA LYS A 271 5.73 -1.59 -4.74
C LYS A 271 5.43 -0.61 -5.88
N ARG A 272 6.38 -0.40 -6.80
CA ARG A 272 6.17 0.45 -8.00
C ARG A 272 5.02 -0.06 -8.86
N LYS A 273 4.90 -1.39 -9.08
CA LYS A 273 3.77 -1.97 -9.83
C LYS A 273 2.43 -1.67 -9.15
N VAL A 274 2.35 -1.83 -7.82
CA VAL A 274 1.13 -1.52 -7.05
C VAL A 274 0.76 -0.04 -7.14
N GLU A 275 1.74 0.85 -6.99
CA GLU A 275 1.53 2.30 -7.12
C GLU A 275 0.99 2.67 -8.51
N LYS A 276 1.56 2.09 -9.57
CA LYS A 276 1.08 2.29 -10.95
C LYS A 276 -0.33 1.75 -11.16
N ARG A 277 -0.68 0.60 -10.57
CA ARG A 277 -2.05 0.05 -10.61
C ARG A 277 -3.05 0.97 -9.92
N VAL A 278 -2.72 1.47 -8.73
CA VAL A 278 -3.56 2.40 -7.98
C VAL A 278 -3.71 3.72 -8.74
N ALA A 279 -2.63 4.23 -9.33
CA ALA A 279 -2.68 5.41 -10.19
C ALA A 279 -3.58 5.18 -11.40
N LYS A 280 -3.41 4.07 -12.13
CA LYS A 280 -4.26 3.71 -13.28
C LYS A 280 -5.73 3.70 -12.89
N LYS A 281 -6.10 3.04 -11.79
CA LYS A 281 -7.47 3.02 -11.28
C LYS A 281 -8.00 4.42 -10.96
N LYS A 282 -7.22 5.25 -10.25
CA LYS A 282 -7.63 6.63 -9.96
C LYS A 282 -7.85 7.46 -11.22
N TRP A 283 -7.08 7.20 -12.28
CA TRP A 283 -7.23 7.89 -13.56
C TRP A 283 -8.47 7.40 -14.32
N THR A 284 -8.78 6.10 -14.31
CA THR A 284 -10.01 5.57 -14.90
C THR A 284 -11.24 6.11 -14.17
N ASP A 285 -11.25 6.06 -12.83
CA ASP A 285 -12.35 6.57 -12.01
C ASP A 285 -12.60 8.07 -12.27
N ARG A 286 -11.54 8.85 -12.52
CA ARG A 286 -11.65 10.27 -12.89
C ARG A 286 -12.25 10.47 -14.27
N LYS A 287 -11.85 9.67 -15.26
CA LYS A 287 -12.41 9.74 -16.62
C LYS A 287 -13.90 9.39 -16.61
N GLU A 288 -14.27 8.28 -15.97
CA GLU A 288 -15.66 7.85 -15.82
C GLU A 288 -16.49 8.92 -15.11
N LYS A 289 -15.96 9.55 -14.06
CA LYS A 289 -16.65 10.64 -13.37
C LYS A 289 -16.89 11.85 -14.30
N VAL A 290 -15.89 12.23 -15.09
CA VAL A 290 -16.01 13.35 -16.05
C VAL A 290 -17.06 13.03 -17.11
N GLU A 291 -17.02 11.83 -17.69
CA GLU A 291 -18.00 11.37 -18.68
C GLU A 291 -19.42 11.33 -18.10
N HIS A 292 -19.57 10.78 -16.90
CA HIS A 292 -20.85 10.77 -16.17
C HIS A 292 -21.37 12.20 -15.92
N ASP A 293 -20.51 13.13 -15.49
CA ASP A 293 -20.90 14.51 -15.23
C ASP A 293 -21.32 15.24 -16.52
N ILE A 294 -20.65 14.98 -17.64
CA ILE A 294 -21.02 15.48 -18.97
C ILE A 294 -22.38 14.91 -19.38
N ALA A 295 -22.55 13.59 -19.34
CA ALA A 295 -23.80 12.92 -19.70
C ALA A 295 -24.98 13.40 -18.83
N LYS A 296 -24.76 13.58 -17.53
CA LYS A 296 -25.77 14.10 -16.61
C LYS A 296 -26.19 15.53 -16.96
N ARG A 297 -25.26 16.39 -17.36
CA ARG A 297 -25.57 17.76 -17.82
C ARG A 297 -26.32 17.76 -19.14
N GLN A 298 -25.90 16.92 -20.09
CA GLN A 298 -26.58 16.76 -21.38
C GLN A 298 -28.00 16.23 -21.21
N LYS A 299 -28.21 15.20 -20.38
CA LYS A 299 -29.54 14.67 -20.05
C LYS A 299 -30.45 15.75 -19.45
N LYS A 300 -29.96 16.49 -18.46
CA LYS A 300 -30.71 17.63 -17.89
C LYS A 300 -31.07 18.69 -18.93
N ARG A 301 -30.19 18.95 -19.90
CA ARG A 301 -30.48 19.90 -20.99
C ARG A 301 -31.58 19.35 -21.89
N GLN A 302 -31.52 18.08 -22.26
CA GLN A 302 -32.53 17.41 -23.08
C GLN A 302 -33.89 17.42 -22.38
N ASP A 303 -33.95 16.98 -21.12
CA ASP A 303 -35.17 16.98 -20.31
C ASP A 303 -35.80 18.38 -20.23
N ASN A 304 -34.98 19.43 -20.07
CA ASN A 304 -35.45 20.81 -20.05
C ASN A 304 -35.97 21.29 -21.41
N LEU A 305 -35.34 20.89 -22.52
CA LEU A 305 -35.80 21.21 -23.88
C LEU A 305 -37.12 20.50 -24.20
N ASP A 306 -37.24 19.23 -23.82
CA ASP A 306 -38.45 18.43 -24.00
C ASP A 306 -39.59 18.98 -23.17
N LYS A 307 -39.33 19.39 -21.92
CA LYS A 307 -40.30 20.08 -21.07
C LYS A 307 -40.78 21.37 -21.74
N ARG A 308 -39.87 22.23 -22.22
CA ARG A 308 -40.25 23.46 -22.95
C ARG A 308 -41.06 23.17 -24.21
N SER A 309 -40.74 22.11 -24.95
CA SER A 309 -41.47 21.69 -26.15
C SER A 309 -42.90 21.25 -25.79
N LYS A 310 -43.05 20.39 -24.78
CA LYS A 310 -44.34 19.95 -24.25
C LYS A 310 -45.17 21.13 -23.72
N ASP A 311 -44.57 22.02 -22.93
CA ASP A 311 -45.24 23.20 -22.39
C ASP A 311 -45.73 24.14 -23.50
N LYS A 312 -44.95 24.33 -24.57
CA LYS A 312 -45.38 25.08 -25.77
C LYS A 312 -46.60 24.43 -26.43
N LYS A 313 -46.61 23.10 -26.61
CA LYS A 313 -47.74 22.36 -27.18
C LYS A 313 -48.98 22.50 -26.29
N ILE A 314 -48.85 22.29 -24.98
CA ILE A 314 -49.93 22.45 -24.00
C ILE A 314 -50.47 23.89 -24.00
N LYS A 315 -49.61 24.91 -24.05
CA LYS A 315 -50.03 26.32 -24.11
C LYS A 315 -50.80 26.64 -25.39
N LYS A 316 -50.41 26.05 -26.53
CA LYS A 316 -51.15 26.18 -27.80
C LYS A 316 -52.54 25.52 -27.69
N LEU A 317 -52.62 24.30 -27.15
CA LEU A 317 -53.88 23.59 -26.92
C LEU A 317 -54.82 24.39 -26.00
N LYS A 318 -54.32 24.86 -24.85
CA LYS A 318 -55.09 25.71 -23.92
C LYS A 318 -55.61 26.99 -24.58
N LYS A 319 -54.82 27.63 -25.45
CA LYS A 319 -55.25 28.82 -26.19
C LYS A 319 -56.32 28.51 -27.24
N ALA A 320 -56.23 27.38 -27.92
CA ALA A 320 -57.22 26.95 -28.91
C ALA A 320 -58.57 26.62 -28.26
N SER A 321 -58.54 25.86 -27.15
CA SER A 321 -59.72 25.54 -26.33
C SER A 321 -60.41 26.81 -25.81
N LYS A 322 -59.66 27.78 -25.25
CA LYS A 322 -60.23 29.07 -24.81
C LYS A 322 -60.90 29.89 -25.92
N LYS A 323 -60.54 29.66 -27.19
CA LYS A 323 -61.12 30.33 -28.35
C LYS A 323 -62.26 29.53 -29.00
N GLY A 324 -62.72 28.45 -28.36
CA GLY A 324 -63.81 27.60 -28.86
C GLY A 324 -63.46 26.76 -30.09
N ARG A 325 -62.18 26.66 -30.47
CA ARG A 325 -61.77 25.77 -31.57
C ARG A 325 -61.72 24.34 -31.05
N ILE A 326 -62.56 23.47 -31.62
CA ILE A 326 -62.56 22.03 -31.34
C ILE A 326 -61.20 21.46 -31.72
N ILE A 327 -60.52 20.85 -30.76
CA ILE A 327 -59.22 20.22 -30.97
C ILE A 327 -59.48 18.77 -31.31
N ALA A 328 -59.39 18.41 -32.60
CA ALA A 328 -59.52 17.02 -33.02
C ALA A 328 -58.29 16.22 -32.56
N GLY A 329 -58.53 15.11 -31.85
CA GLY A 329 -57.49 14.15 -31.46
C GLY A 329 -56.82 14.40 -30.10
N TYR A 330 -57.50 15.09 -29.18
CA TYR A 330 -57.23 14.97 -27.75
C TYR A 330 -58.46 14.42 -27.03
#